data_AF-A0A7H8QRR5-F1
#
_entry.id   AF-A0A7H8QRR5-F1
#
_cell.length_a   1.000
_cell.length_b   1.000
_cell.length_c   1.000
_cell.angle_alpha   90.00
_cell.angle_beta   90.00
_cell.angle_gamma   90.00
#
_symmetry.space_group_name_H-M   'P 1'
#
loop_
_entity.id
_entity.type
_entity.pdbx_description
1 polymer ?
#
loop_
_entity_poly.entity_id
_entity_poly.type
_entity_poly.pdbx_seq_one_letter_code
_entity_poly.pdbx_strand_id
1 'polypeptide(L)'
;MAAVQKSGEGSNPRGIPLAPFVDNVGDYVSSRSEVEGTLKSFQEMISKYQFMEMNTQRRTVGLKEKIPDIQKTLEMVKFLKMRRDKDDDDDSDEEEEGLLETNFELNDTLYARATISKKDTDEVYLWLGANVMLAYPIDEAQTMLTEKLRAAELSLSNCEEDLEFLREQITTLEVATARVYNWDVVQRRKDKAEGKGDDEDKGDSAG
;
A
#
# COMPACT_ATOMS: atom_id res chain seq x y z
N MET A 1 -42.27 -10.86 -6.76
CA MET A 1 -41.22 -10.98 -5.72
C MET A 1 -39.89 -10.77 -6.42
N ALA A 2 -39.44 -9.53 -6.51
CA ALA A 2 -38.14 -9.19 -7.09
C ALA A 2 -37.11 -9.25 -5.95
N ALA A 3 -36.06 -10.03 -6.14
CA ALA A 3 -34.97 -10.13 -5.19
C ALA A 3 -34.23 -8.78 -5.16
N VAL A 4 -34.24 -8.12 -4.01
CA VAL A 4 -33.28 -7.05 -3.70
C VAL A 4 -31.89 -7.70 -3.75
N GLN A 5 -31.09 -7.30 -4.73
CA GLN A 5 -29.74 -7.81 -4.91
C GLN A 5 -28.87 -7.24 -3.78
N LYS A 6 -28.40 -8.15 -2.93
CA LYS A 6 -27.59 -7.90 -1.74
C LYS A 6 -26.25 -7.24 -2.13
N SER A 7 -25.79 -6.31 -1.29
CA SER A 7 -24.40 -5.80 -1.16
C SER A 7 -23.34 -6.45 -2.06
N GLY A 8 -22.67 -5.63 -2.88
CA GLY A 8 -21.49 -5.93 -3.72
C GLY A 8 -20.87 -7.32 -3.54
N GLU A 9 -21.21 -8.26 -4.42
CA GLU A 9 -20.55 -9.56 -4.48
C GLU A 9 -19.18 -9.41 -5.15
N GLY A 10 -18.14 -9.32 -4.33
CA GLY A 10 -16.74 -9.32 -4.79
C GLY A 10 -15.80 -8.75 -3.75
N SER A 11 -14.59 -9.30 -3.69
CA SER A 11 -13.45 -8.67 -3.02
C SER A 11 -12.30 -8.59 -4.00
N ASN A 12 -11.41 -7.62 -3.83
CA ASN A 12 -10.15 -7.68 -4.55
C ASN A 12 -9.34 -8.93 -4.11
N PRO A 13 -8.26 -9.31 -4.83
CA PRO A 13 -7.43 -10.47 -4.48
C PRO A 13 -6.83 -10.43 -3.07
N ARG A 14 -6.88 -9.28 -2.39
CA ARG A 14 -6.37 -9.07 -1.02
C ARG A 14 -7.50 -9.02 0.03
N GLY A 15 -8.75 -9.26 -0.38
CA GLY A 15 -9.91 -9.34 0.52
C GLY A 15 -10.57 -7.99 0.85
N ILE A 16 -10.22 -6.91 0.15
CA ILE A 16 -10.89 -5.61 0.30
C ILE A 16 -12.30 -5.69 -0.32
N PRO A 17 -13.39 -5.43 0.44
CA PRO A 17 -14.75 -5.54 -0.07
C PRO A 17 -15.05 -4.53 -1.18
N LEU A 18 -15.85 -4.95 -2.17
CA LEU A 18 -16.37 -4.06 -3.21
C LEU A 18 -17.49 -3.17 -2.66
N ALA A 19 -17.48 -1.90 -3.07
CA ALA A 19 -18.54 -0.95 -2.76
C ALA A 19 -19.85 -1.34 -3.47
N PRO A 20 -21.02 -1.13 -2.84
CA PRO A 20 -22.29 -1.32 -3.51
C PRO A 20 -22.48 -0.26 -4.61
N PHE A 21 -22.76 -0.72 -5.83
CA PHE A 21 -23.14 0.17 -6.93
C PHE A 21 -24.65 0.45 -6.88
N VAL A 22 -25.03 1.72 -6.72
CA VAL A 22 -26.44 2.15 -6.66
C VAL A 22 -26.87 2.67 -8.02
N ASP A 23 -27.35 1.79 -8.89
CA ASP A 23 -27.78 2.18 -10.24
C ASP A 23 -29.16 2.86 -10.24
N ASN A 24 -30.13 2.25 -9.56
CA ASN A 24 -31.43 2.85 -9.29
C ASN A 24 -31.62 3.06 -7.78
N VAL A 25 -31.82 4.31 -7.38
CA VAL A 25 -31.97 4.68 -5.96
C VAL A 25 -33.23 4.08 -5.34
N GLY A 26 -34.28 3.88 -6.13
CA GLY A 26 -35.54 3.29 -5.66
C GLY A 26 -35.41 1.82 -5.22
N ASP A 27 -34.36 1.12 -5.66
CA ASP A 27 -34.10 -0.27 -5.26
C ASP A 27 -33.38 -0.36 -3.90
N TYR A 28 -32.77 0.74 -3.45
CA TYR A 28 -32.01 0.82 -2.20
C TYR A 28 -32.75 1.58 -1.09
N VAL A 29 -33.59 2.54 -1.47
CA VAL A 29 -34.34 3.37 -0.53
C VAL A 29 -35.78 3.43 -1.02
N SER A 30 -36.65 2.68 -0.35
CA SER A 30 -38.08 2.59 -0.69
C SER A 30 -38.90 3.68 0.02
N SER A 31 -38.41 4.16 1.16
CA SER A 31 -39.09 5.11 2.03
C SER A 31 -38.16 6.21 2.53
N ARG A 32 -38.70 7.39 2.87
CA ARG A 32 -37.91 8.52 3.37
C ARG A 32 -37.19 8.22 4.69
N SER A 33 -37.76 7.35 5.52
CA SER A 33 -37.15 6.88 6.78
C SER A 33 -35.85 6.08 6.58
N GLU A 34 -35.65 5.47 5.41
CA GLU A 34 -34.47 4.67 5.10
C GLU A 34 -33.30 5.50 4.53
N VAL A 35 -33.56 6.73 4.06
CA VAL A 35 -32.56 7.62 3.44
C VAL A 35 -31.41 7.88 4.41
N GLU A 36 -31.73 8.34 5.63
CA GLU A 36 -30.74 8.77 6.60
C GLU A 36 -29.87 7.60 7.08
N GLY A 37 -30.47 6.43 7.30
CA GLY A 37 -29.75 5.20 7.63
C GLY A 37 -28.80 4.76 6.51
N THR A 38 -29.24 4.85 5.26
CA THR A 38 -28.44 4.49 4.08
C THR A 38 -27.26 5.45 3.89
N LEU A 39 -27.51 6.77 4.00
CA LEU A 39 -26.46 7.79 3.93
C LEU A 39 -25.40 7.60 5.03
N LYS A 40 -25.84 7.30 6.26
CA LYS A 40 -24.94 7.00 7.37
C LYS A 40 -24.10 5.75 7.09
N SER A 41 -24.71 4.68 6.57
CA SER A 41 -23.99 3.46 6.18
C SER A 41 -22.92 3.72 5.11
N PHE A 42 -23.23 4.55 4.11
CA PHE A 42 -22.28 4.93 3.06
C PHE A 42 -21.12 5.76 3.62
N GLN A 43 -21.39 6.71 4.51
CA GLN A 43 -20.35 7.48 5.19
C GLN A 43 -19.42 6.59 6.04
N GLU A 44 -19.99 5.60 6.75
CA GLU A 44 -19.20 4.61 7.50
C GLU A 44 -18.31 3.77 6.58
N MET A 45 -18.80 3.36 5.42
CA MET A 45 -17.99 2.62 4.43
C MET A 45 -16.89 3.49 3.81
N ILE A 46 -17.18 4.74 3.44
CA ILE A 46 -16.18 5.70 2.95
C ILE A 46 -15.07 5.87 3.99
N SER A 47 -15.44 6.04 5.27
CA SER A 47 -14.47 6.18 6.36
C SER A 47 -13.56 4.95 6.50
N LYS A 48 -14.11 3.74 6.31
CA LYS A 48 -13.32 2.50 6.30
C LYS A 48 -12.36 2.44 5.12
N TYR A 49 -12.81 2.79 3.92
CA TYR A 49 -11.94 2.80 2.74
C TYR A 49 -10.82 3.84 2.86
N GLN A 50 -11.12 5.05 3.34
CA GLN A 50 -10.12 6.08 3.60
C GLN A 50 -9.07 5.63 4.62
N PHE A 51 -9.49 4.94 5.69
CA PHE A 51 -8.56 4.36 6.66
C PHE A 51 -7.64 3.31 6.01
N MET A 52 -8.20 2.44 5.17
CA MET A 52 -7.41 1.44 4.42
C MET A 52 -6.47 2.10 3.41
N GLU A 53 -6.91 3.15 2.72
CA GLU A 53 -6.11 3.93 1.76
C GLU A 53 -4.91 4.57 2.47
N MET A 54 -5.15 5.27 3.59
CA MET A 54 -4.10 5.92 4.37
C MET A 54 -3.03 4.92 4.84
N ASN A 55 -3.46 3.75 5.33
CA ASN A 55 -2.53 2.71 5.78
C ASN A 55 -1.73 2.11 4.62
N THR A 56 -2.38 1.85 3.49
CA THR A 56 -1.72 1.32 2.28
C THR A 56 -0.75 2.34 1.73
N GLN A 57 -1.11 3.62 1.71
CA GLN A 57 -0.25 4.72 1.26
C GLN A 57 1.02 4.85 2.12
N ARG A 58 0.89 4.77 3.46
CA ARG A 58 2.05 4.76 4.37
C ARG A 58 2.99 3.60 4.08
N ARG A 59 2.44 2.40 3.84
CA ARG A 59 3.23 1.22 3.47
C ARG A 59 3.92 1.40 2.12
N THR A 60 3.25 1.96 1.13
CA THR A 60 3.82 2.28 -0.19
C THR A 60 5.00 3.22 -0.08
N VAL A 61 4.88 4.31 0.69
CA VAL A 61 5.98 5.26 0.92
C VAL A 61 7.19 4.56 1.55
N GLY A 62 6.98 3.78 2.61
CA GLY A 62 8.07 3.05 3.25
C GLY A 62 8.72 1.98 2.36
N LEU A 63 7.99 1.40 1.41
CA LEU A 63 8.56 0.48 0.41
C LEU A 63 9.37 1.24 -0.65
N LYS A 64 8.88 2.40 -1.11
CA LYS A 64 9.60 3.25 -2.08
C LYS A 64 10.91 3.80 -1.54
N GLU A 65 11.01 4.01 -0.23
CA GLU A 65 12.26 4.39 0.44
C GLU A 65 13.23 3.19 0.56
N LYS A 66 12.72 2.00 0.94
CA LYS A 66 13.57 0.82 1.20
C LYS A 66 14.09 0.11 -0.04
N ILE A 67 13.32 0.10 -1.14
CA ILE A 67 13.70 -0.63 -2.35
C ILE A 67 15.04 -0.13 -2.92
N PRO A 68 15.28 1.19 -3.07
CA PRO A 68 16.58 1.71 -3.50
C PRO A 68 17.74 1.30 -2.60
N ASP A 69 17.52 1.25 -1.27
CA ASP A 69 18.55 0.84 -0.32
C ASP A 69 18.93 -0.63 -0.52
N ILE A 70 17.92 -1.52 -0.64
CA ILE A 70 18.14 -2.95 -0.93
C ILE A 70 18.86 -3.13 -2.28
N GLN A 71 18.48 -2.35 -3.30
CA GLN A 71 19.11 -2.39 -4.63
C GLN A 71 20.59 -1.99 -4.56
N LYS A 72 20.92 -0.89 -3.88
CA LYS A 72 22.32 -0.45 -3.67
C LYS A 72 23.13 -1.48 -2.91
N THR A 73 22.58 -2.07 -1.85
CA THR A 73 23.27 -3.14 -1.10
C THR A 73 23.51 -4.36 -1.99
N LEU A 74 22.52 -4.78 -2.78
CA LEU A 74 22.66 -5.90 -3.70
C LEU A 74 23.71 -5.62 -4.80
N GLU A 75 23.75 -4.40 -5.32
CA GLU A 75 24.76 -3.98 -6.31
C GLU A 75 26.17 -4.04 -5.72
N MET A 76 26.35 -3.60 -4.48
CA MET A 76 27.63 -3.71 -3.77
C MET A 76 28.05 -5.18 -3.59
N VAL A 77 27.13 -6.06 -3.15
CA VAL A 77 27.43 -7.50 -3.01
C VAL A 77 27.80 -8.13 -4.35
N LYS A 78 27.11 -7.77 -5.43
CA LYS A 78 27.44 -8.22 -6.79
C LYS A 78 28.80 -7.70 -7.26
N PHE A 79 29.15 -6.46 -6.93
CA PHE A 79 30.45 -5.89 -7.24
C PHE A 79 31.57 -6.65 -6.52
N LEU A 80 31.40 -6.93 -5.22
CA LEU A 80 32.37 -7.72 -4.46
C LEU A 80 32.53 -9.12 -5.05
N LYS A 81 31.42 -9.77 -5.40
CA LYS A 81 31.44 -11.07 -6.07
C LYS A 81 32.17 -11.06 -7.40
N MET A 82 31.84 -10.11 -8.29
CA MET A 82 32.48 -9.99 -9.60
C MET A 82 33.99 -9.78 -9.48
N ARG A 83 34.43 -9.07 -8.44
CA ARG A 83 35.85 -8.81 -8.18
C ARG A 83 36.57 -10.01 -7.55
N ARG A 84 35.84 -10.87 -6.83
CA ARG A 84 36.33 -12.17 -6.36
C ARG A 84 36.53 -13.13 -7.55
N ASP A 85 35.51 -13.28 -8.39
CA ASP A 85 35.49 -14.29 -9.46
C ASP A 85 36.47 -13.97 -10.63
N LYS A 86 36.89 -12.71 -10.80
CA LYS A 86 37.81 -12.29 -11.89
C LYS A 86 39.27 -12.73 -11.72
N ASP A 87 39.74 -12.96 -10.49
CA ASP A 87 41.12 -13.39 -10.24
C ASP A 87 41.30 -14.90 -10.37
N ASP A 88 40.21 -15.69 -10.30
CA ASP A 88 40.28 -17.14 -10.48
C ASP A 88 40.58 -17.54 -11.95
N ASP A 89 40.43 -16.60 -12.90
CA ASP A 89 40.58 -16.83 -14.35
C ASP A 89 41.89 -16.26 -14.97
N ASP A 90 42.67 -15.43 -14.24
CA ASP A 90 43.90 -14.79 -14.77
C ASP A 90 45.14 -15.16 -13.93
N ASP A 91 45.93 -16.11 -14.43
CA ASP A 91 47.23 -16.60 -13.89
C ASP A 91 48.37 -15.55 -14.03
N SER A 92 48.07 -14.26 -13.91
CA SER A 92 49.06 -13.17 -14.06
C SER A 92 49.18 -12.28 -12.81
N ASP A 93 50.34 -12.39 -12.14
CA ASP A 93 50.92 -11.48 -11.14
C ASP A 93 50.04 -11.13 -9.91
N GLU A 94 50.08 -12.04 -8.93
CA GLU A 94 49.29 -12.15 -7.69
C GLU A 94 49.33 -10.98 -6.67
N GLU A 95 50.13 -9.93 -6.84
CA GLU A 95 50.42 -8.98 -5.74
C GLU A 95 49.68 -7.62 -5.80
N GLU A 96 49.25 -7.13 -6.96
CA GLU A 96 48.65 -5.78 -7.09
C GLU A 96 47.16 -5.79 -7.47
N GLU A 97 46.67 -6.83 -8.17
CA GLU A 97 45.25 -6.90 -8.57
C GLU A 97 44.30 -7.22 -7.41
N GLY A 98 44.82 -7.81 -6.33
CA GLY A 98 44.12 -8.28 -5.14
C GLY A 98 43.65 -7.21 -4.13
N LEU A 99 43.91 -5.93 -4.41
CA LEU A 99 43.64 -4.83 -3.47
C LEU A 99 42.48 -3.95 -3.96
N LEU A 100 41.54 -3.63 -3.07
CA LEU A 100 40.43 -2.71 -3.32
C LEU A 100 40.67 -1.41 -2.55
N GLU A 101 41.01 -0.34 -3.24
CA GLU A 101 41.06 1.00 -2.66
C GLU A 101 39.64 1.58 -2.60
N THR A 102 39.21 1.99 -1.40
CA THR A 102 37.90 2.61 -1.18
C THR A 102 37.99 3.71 -0.14
N ASN A 103 37.00 4.59 -0.13
CA ASN A 103 36.85 5.61 0.91
C ASN A 103 35.71 5.18 1.84
N PHE A 104 36.05 4.74 3.05
CA PHE A 104 35.07 4.41 4.07
C PHE A 104 34.51 5.66 4.74
N GLU A 105 33.19 5.73 4.81
CA GLU A 105 32.48 6.75 5.55
C GLU A 105 32.62 6.48 7.06
N LEU A 106 33.26 7.39 7.78
CA LEU A 106 33.34 7.38 9.26
C LEU A 106 32.22 8.24 9.88
N ASN A 107 31.79 9.28 9.14
CA ASN A 107 30.71 10.20 9.44
C ASN A 107 30.24 10.83 8.12
N ASP A 108 29.07 11.45 8.07
CA ASP A 108 28.43 12.03 6.88
C ASP A 108 29.37 12.93 6.03
N THR A 109 30.38 13.55 6.67
CA THR A 109 31.36 14.44 6.03
C THR A 109 32.81 14.00 6.21
N LEU A 110 33.07 12.84 6.82
CA LEU A 110 34.40 12.34 7.13
C LEU A 110 34.60 10.97 6.49
N TYR A 111 35.57 10.90 5.58
CA TYR A 111 35.93 9.68 4.87
C TYR A 111 37.39 9.32 5.15
N ALA A 112 37.65 8.02 5.30
CA ALA A 112 39.00 7.48 5.42
C ALA A 112 39.30 6.61 4.19
N ARG A 113 40.44 6.86 3.57
CA ARG A 113 40.96 6.02 2.49
C ARG A 113 41.51 4.73 3.09
N ALA A 114 41.06 3.59 2.59
CA ALA A 114 41.54 2.29 2.99
C ALA A 114 41.74 1.38 1.78
N THR A 115 42.64 0.43 1.95
CA THR A 115 42.91 -0.61 0.97
C THR A 115 42.53 -1.94 1.60
N ILE A 116 41.62 -2.68 0.96
CA ILE A 116 41.08 -3.95 1.45
C ILE A 116 41.70 -5.07 0.62
N SER A 117 42.15 -6.15 1.27
CA SER A 117 42.57 -7.36 0.55
C SER A 117 41.36 -8.20 0.14
N LYS A 118 41.37 -8.77 -1.08
CA LYS A 118 40.30 -9.66 -1.55
C LYS A 118 40.03 -10.84 -0.62
N LYS A 119 41.08 -11.36 0.07
CA LYS A 119 40.95 -12.46 1.05
C LYS A 119 40.06 -12.12 2.24
N ASP A 120 39.88 -10.83 2.52
CA ASP A 120 39.04 -10.36 3.63
C ASP A 120 37.60 -10.04 3.19
N THR A 121 37.24 -10.35 1.93
CA THR A 121 35.93 -9.99 1.34
C THR A 121 35.01 -11.20 1.08
N ASP A 122 35.28 -12.37 1.66
CA ASP A 122 34.47 -13.58 1.43
C ASP A 122 33.05 -13.51 2.05
N GLU A 123 32.90 -12.71 3.10
CA GLU A 123 31.66 -12.50 3.82
C GLU A 123 31.30 -11.03 3.96
N VAL A 124 30.00 -10.74 4.05
CA VAL A 124 29.44 -9.42 4.28
C VAL A 124 28.59 -9.41 5.54
N TYR A 125 28.68 -8.31 6.29
CA TYR A 125 27.93 -8.13 7.52
C TYR A 125 26.65 -7.35 7.22
N LEU A 126 25.50 -7.99 7.41
CA LEU A 126 24.19 -7.40 7.13
C LEU A 126 23.44 -7.10 8.43
N TRP A 127 22.91 -5.87 8.53
CA TRP A 127 22.09 -5.44 9.64
C TRP A 127 20.64 -5.88 9.45
N LEU A 128 20.15 -6.78 10.32
CA LEU A 128 18.80 -7.34 10.23
C LEU A 128 17.77 -6.54 11.05
N GLY A 129 18.22 -5.55 11.80
CA GLY A 129 17.40 -4.80 12.76
C GLY A 129 17.47 -5.39 14.16
N ALA A 130 16.73 -4.79 15.09
CA ALA A 130 16.69 -5.21 16.51
C ALA A 130 18.07 -5.36 17.18
N ASN A 131 19.05 -4.54 16.79
CA ASN A 131 20.45 -4.61 17.24
C ASN A 131 21.17 -5.91 16.87
N VAL A 132 20.75 -6.56 15.78
CA VAL A 132 21.35 -7.80 15.28
C VAL A 132 22.00 -7.56 13.92
N MET A 133 23.27 -7.96 13.82
CA MET A 133 24.06 -8.03 12.60
C MET A 133 24.58 -9.46 12.45
N LEU A 134 24.52 -10.01 11.23
CA LEU A 134 25.05 -11.34 10.93
C LEU A 134 25.98 -11.29 9.72
N ALA A 135 27.04 -12.11 9.77
CA ALA A 135 27.90 -12.38 8.64
C ALA A 135 27.23 -13.37 7.70
N TYR A 136 27.27 -13.07 6.40
CA TYR A 136 26.78 -13.94 5.33
C TYR A 136 27.87 -14.09 4.27
N PRO A 137 28.15 -15.30 3.78
CA PRO A 137 28.94 -15.47 2.57
C PRO A 137 28.34 -14.68 1.41
N ILE A 138 29.18 -14.14 0.52
CA ILE A 138 28.73 -13.31 -0.62
C ILE A 138 27.59 -13.96 -1.42
N ASP A 139 27.68 -15.26 -1.69
CA ASP A 139 26.70 -15.98 -2.51
C ASP A 139 25.33 -16.10 -1.82
N GLU A 140 25.33 -16.34 -0.51
CA GLU A 140 24.11 -16.37 0.30
C GLU A 140 23.51 -14.98 0.44
N ALA A 141 24.33 -13.97 0.70
CA ALA A 141 23.91 -12.57 0.77
C ALA A 141 23.27 -12.11 -0.55
N GLN A 142 23.86 -12.44 -1.70
CA GLN A 142 23.30 -12.12 -3.01
C GLN A 142 21.92 -12.76 -3.19
N THR A 143 21.80 -14.05 -2.87
CA THR A 143 20.54 -14.79 -3.00
C THR A 143 19.46 -14.19 -2.10
N MET A 144 19.78 -13.98 -0.83
CA MET A 144 18.88 -13.41 0.16
C MET A 144 18.41 -12.00 -0.21
N LEU A 145 19.33 -11.10 -0.58
CA LEU A 145 19.00 -9.75 -1.01
C LEU A 145 18.16 -9.73 -2.30
N THR A 146 18.42 -10.64 -3.24
CA THR A 146 17.62 -10.78 -4.47
C THR A 146 16.18 -11.20 -4.16
N GLU A 147 15.99 -12.19 -3.29
CA GLU A 147 14.66 -12.62 -2.85
C GLU A 147 13.91 -11.52 -2.09
N LYS A 148 14.62 -10.79 -1.20
CA LYS A 148 14.05 -9.66 -0.46
C LYS A 148 13.64 -8.53 -1.38
N LEU A 149 14.47 -8.20 -2.37
CA LEU A 149 14.14 -7.18 -3.38
C LEU A 149 12.88 -7.57 -4.15
N ARG A 150 12.82 -8.80 -4.68
CA ARG A 150 11.64 -9.31 -5.40
C ARG A 150 10.38 -9.27 -4.55
N ALA A 151 10.47 -9.66 -3.28
CA ALA A 151 9.35 -9.62 -2.34
C ALA A 151 8.90 -8.18 -2.04
N ALA A 152 9.84 -7.24 -1.91
CA ALA A 152 9.53 -5.83 -1.70
C ALA A 152 8.88 -5.19 -2.94
N GLU A 153 9.38 -5.47 -4.13
CA GLU A 153 8.82 -5.00 -5.42
C GLU A 153 7.41 -5.57 -5.63
N LEU A 154 7.20 -6.87 -5.40
CA LEU A 154 5.87 -7.48 -5.46
C LEU A 154 4.92 -6.85 -4.44
N SER A 155 5.40 -6.63 -3.21
CA SER A 155 4.62 -5.95 -2.18
C SER A 155 4.26 -4.52 -2.58
N LEU A 156 5.15 -3.80 -3.28
CA LEU A 156 4.89 -2.45 -3.76
C LEU A 156 3.79 -2.47 -4.84
N SER A 157 3.92 -3.35 -5.83
CA SER A 157 2.91 -3.52 -6.89
C SER A 157 1.53 -3.82 -6.31
N ASN A 158 1.45 -4.75 -5.35
CA ASN A 158 0.19 -5.08 -4.69
C ASN A 158 -0.43 -3.87 -3.96
N CYS A 159 0.40 -3.09 -3.26
CA CYS A 159 -0.08 -1.87 -2.59
C CYS A 159 -0.56 -0.81 -3.59
N GLU A 160 0.09 -0.67 -4.75
CA GLU A 160 -0.32 0.27 -5.80
C GLU A 160 -1.66 -0.14 -6.42
N GLU A 161 -1.86 -1.43 -6.71
CA GLU A 161 -3.17 -1.96 -7.13
C GLU A 161 -4.26 -1.76 -6.07
N ASP A 162 -3.94 -1.98 -4.79
CA ASP A 162 -4.87 -1.77 -3.69
C ASP A 162 -5.26 -0.29 -3.55
N LEU A 163 -4.31 0.63 -3.70
CA LEU A 163 -4.59 2.07 -3.66
C LEU A 163 -5.53 2.48 -4.78
N GLU A 164 -5.32 1.97 -6.00
CA GLU A 164 -6.20 2.28 -7.12
C GLU A 164 -7.61 1.74 -6.87
N PHE A 165 -7.72 0.47 -6.44
CA PHE A 165 -9.00 -0.14 -6.08
C PHE A 165 -9.74 0.67 -5.01
N LEU A 166 -9.04 1.10 -3.94
CA LEU A 166 -9.62 1.87 -2.85
C LEU A 166 -10.15 3.23 -3.32
N ARG A 167 -9.43 3.92 -4.22
CA ARG A 167 -9.88 5.19 -4.81
C ARG A 167 -11.14 5.02 -5.65
N GLU A 168 -11.20 3.95 -6.45
CA GLU A 168 -12.39 3.60 -7.22
C GLU A 168 -13.59 3.32 -6.31
N GLN A 169 -13.37 2.59 -5.19
CA GLN A 169 -14.45 2.30 -4.23
C GLN A 169 -14.96 3.56 -3.52
N ILE A 170 -14.06 4.45 -3.10
CA ILE A 170 -14.43 5.74 -2.50
C ILE A 170 -15.27 6.56 -3.49
N THR A 171 -14.79 6.70 -4.73
CA THR A 171 -15.50 7.46 -5.77
C THR A 171 -16.88 6.86 -6.06
N THR A 172 -16.98 5.53 -6.12
CA THR A 172 -18.26 4.82 -6.33
C THR A 172 -19.26 5.13 -5.22
N LEU A 173 -18.82 5.08 -3.96
CA LEU A 173 -19.69 5.41 -2.82
C LEU A 173 -20.05 6.90 -2.74
N GLU A 174 -19.15 7.80 -3.11
CA GLU A 174 -19.44 9.24 -3.16
C GLU A 174 -20.53 9.54 -4.20
N VAL A 175 -20.43 8.93 -5.38
CA VAL A 175 -21.48 9.04 -6.41
C VAL A 175 -22.79 8.43 -5.93
N ALA A 176 -22.76 7.26 -5.28
CA ALA A 176 -23.96 6.63 -4.70
C ALA A 176 -24.60 7.53 -3.64
N THR A 177 -23.80 8.14 -2.76
CA THR A 177 -24.25 9.08 -1.74
C THR A 177 -24.94 10.30 -2.37
N ALA A 178 -24.35 10.87 -3.41
CA ALA A 178 -24.95 11.98 -4.15
C ALA A 178 -26.28 11.59 -4.82
N ARG A 179 -26.38 10.37 -5.39
CA ARG A 179 -27.62 9.86 -5.98
C ARG A 179 -28.74 9.75 -4.94
N VAL A 180 -28.45 9.20 -3.77
CA VAL A 180 -29.42 9.10 -2.65
C VAL A 180 -29.85 10.48 -2.16
N TYR A 181 -28.92 11.42 -1.99
CA TYR A 181 -29.23 12.79 -1.59
C TYR A 181 -30.11 13.51 -2.62
N ASN A 182 -29.79 13.39 -3.90
CA ASN A 182 -30.58 13.98 -4.98
C ASN A 182 -32.01 13.42 -5.02
N TRP A 183 -32.16 12.11 -4.82
CA TRP A 183 -33.46 11.47 -4.73
C TRP A 183 -34.28 12.00 -3.55
N ASP A 184 -33.70 12.11 -2.35
CA ASP A 184 -34.39 12.64 -1.16
C ASP A 184 -34.86 14.10 -1.40
N VAL A 185 -34.02 14.94 -2.00
CA VAL A 185 -34.41 16.31 -2.36
C VAL A 185 -35.58 16.34 -3.34
N VAL A 186 -35.59 15.45 -4.35
CA VAL A 186 -36.70 15.35 -5.31
C VAL A 186 -37.99 14.89 -4.62
N GLN A 187 -37.92 13.89 -3.73
CA GLN A 187 -39.10 13.44 -2.98
C GLN A 187 -39.65 14.55 -2.07
N ARG A 188 -38.79 15.24 -1.32
CA ARG A 188 -39.19 16.37 -0.48
C ARG A 188 -39.86 17.50 -1.26
N ARG A 189 -39.43 17.75 -2.50
CA ARG A 189 -40.05 18.75 -3.38
C ARG A 189 -41.42 18.29 -3.89
N LYS A 190 -41.58 17.00 -4.21
CA LYS A 190 -42.87 16.41 -4.60
C LYS A 190 -43.87 16.45 -3.45
N ASP A 191 -43.48 16.03 -2.24
CA ASP A 191 -44.34 16.05 -1.05
C ASP A 191 -44.87 17.46 -0.74
N LYS A 192 -43.99 18.48 -0.84
CA LYS A 192 -44.35 19.88 -0.68
C LYS A 192 -45.29 20.40 -1.78
N ALA A 193 -45.12 19.96 -3.02
CA ALA A 193 -45.97 20.35 -4.14
C ALA A 193 -47.36 19.67 -4.08
N GLU A 194 -47.44 18.47 -3.51
CA GLU A 194 -48.68 17.72 -3.29
C GLU A 194 -49.45 18.15 -2.03
N GLY A 195 -48.93 19.12 -1.26
CA GLY A 195 -49.61 19.65 -0.07
C GLY A 195 -49.63 18.70 1.13
N LYS A 196 -48.84 17.62 1.11
CA LYS A 196 -48.59 16.77 2.27
C LYS A 196 -47.55 17.45 3.16
N GLY A 197 -47.98 18.51 3.86
CA GLY A 197 -47.18 19.19 4.87
C GLY A 197 -47.30 18.48 6.22
N ASP A 198 -46.14 18.18 6.82
CA ASP A 198 -45.88 17.70 8.18
C ASP A 198 -47.04 17.87 9.19
N ASP A 199 -47.77 16.79 9.48
CA ASP A 199 -48.78 16.72 10.56
C ASP A 199 -48.47 15.61 11.60
N GLU A 200 -47.21 15.14 11.67
CA GLU A 200 -46.81 14.05 12.60
C GLU A 200 -45.73 14.44 13.63
N ASP A 201 -45.45 15.74 13.86
CA ASP A 201 -44.51 16.16 14.93
C ASP A 201 -45.15 17.05 16.01
N LYS A 202 -46.42 16.77 16.36
CA LYS A 202 -47.05 17.24 17.60
C LYS A 202 -47.69 16.08 18.36
N GLY A 203 -46.83 15.25 18.95
CA GLY A 203 -47.26 14.18 19.85
C GLY A 203 -46.10 13.70 20.70
N ASP A 204 -45.74 14.48 21.72
CA ASP A 204 -45.72 14.05 23.13
C ASP A 204 -44.66 14.86 23.91
N SER A 205 -45.09 16.00 24.45
CA SER A 205 -44.39 16.76 25.47
C SER A 205 -45.43 17.14 26.53
N ALA A 206 -45.76 16.15 27.35
CA ALA A 206 -46.42 16.36 28.63
C ALA A 206 -45.70 15.48 29.68
N GLY A 207 -44.76 16.11 30.37
CA GLY A 207 -44.07 15.60 31.55
C GLY A 207 -43.58 16.77 32.39
#